data_AF-A0AAN8M9Q8-F1
#
_entry.id   AF-A0AAN8M9Q8-F1
#
_cell.length_a   1.000
_cell.length_b   1.000
_cell.length_c   1.000
_cell.angle_alpha   90.00
_cell.angle_beta   90.00
_cell.angle_gamma   90.00
#
_symmetry.space_group_name_H-M   'P 1'
#
loop_
_entity.id
_entity.type
_entity.pdbx_description
1 polymer ?
#
loop_
_entity_poly.entity_id
_entity_poly.type
_entity_poly.pdbx_seq_one_letter_code
_entity_poly.pdbx_strand_id
1 'polypeptide(L)'
;MQTGREKEERREGRRKRRERERQQRKETATQSRGRRLKDMLDPLKEMKKALAVKDRKERRSKKKEKRDRGERRSSGGESSIERLRAERLQREAEEKRRTQALLDQKNGTGKEKERPRETEEREMPYNSAYFPELARKRQRKDRDAWRDGIF
;
A
#
# COMPACT_ATOMS: atom_id res chain seq x y z
N MET A 1 63.06 43.31 17.01
CA MET A 1 62.72 42.19 17.92
C MET A 1 61.21 42.20 18.14
N GLN A 2 60.46 41.20 17.68
CA GLN A 2 59.02 41.12 17.98
C GLN A 2 58.81 40.88 19.48
N THR A 3 57.87 41.60 20.09
CA THR A 3 57.58 41.49 21.53
C THR A 3 56.89 40.16 21.84
N GLY A 4 57.02 39.66 23.07
CA GLY A 4 56.42 38.38 23.49
C GLY A 4 54.90 38.32 23.25
N ARG A 5 54.21 39.46 23.41
CA ARG A 5 52.77 39.63 23.22
C ARG A 5 52.35 39.42 21.75
N GLU A 6 53.14 39.92 20.81
CA GLU A 6 52.89 39.79 19.36
C GLU A 6 53.03 38.33 18.86
N LYS A 7 53.96 37.57 19.46
CA LYS A 7 54.13 36.14 19.18
C LYS A 7 52.98 35.29 19.72
N GLU A 8 52.41 35.68 20.85
CA GLU A 8 51.27 34.99 21.47
C GLU A 8 49.98 35.21 20.69
N GLU A 9 49.67 36.45 20.30
CA GLU A 9 48.52 36.77 19.45
C GLU A 9 48.56 36.05 18.09
N ARG A 10 49.75 35.93 17.48
CA ARG A 10 49.94 35.14 16.24
C ARG A 10 49.65 33.65 16.44
N ARG A 11 50.00 33.08 17.60
CA ARG A 11 49.72 31.68 17.94
C ARG A 11 48.23 31.47 18.19
N GLU A 12 47.58 32.40 18.89
CA GLU A 12 46.14 32.35 19.16
C GLU A 12 45.32 32.52 17.87
N GLY A 13 45.70 33.46 16.99
CA GLY A 13 45.07 33.63 15.68
C GLY A 13 45.19 32.37 14.80
N ARG A 14 46.34 31.68 14.82
CA ARG A 14 46.52 30.38 14.14
C ARG A 14 45.65 29.29 14.75
N ARG A 15 45.47 29.25 16.07
CA ARG A 15 44.57 28.29 16.75
C ARG A 15 43.11 28.54 16.35
N LYS A 16 42.63 29.78 16.44
CA LYS A 16 41.27 30.17 16.05
C LYS A 16 40.98 29.85 14.57
N ARG A 17 41.94 30.10 13.67
CA ARG A 17 41.78 29.74 12.24
C ARG A 17 41.65 28.23 12.02
N ARG A 18 42.50 27.42 12.67
CA ARG A 18 42.44 25.95 12.58
C ARG A 18 41.13 25.39 13.15
N GLU A 19 40.61 26.00 14.20
CA GLU A 19 39.34 25.60 14.80
C GLU A 19 38.16 25.88 13.86
N ARG A 20 38.13 27.06 13.23
CA ARG A 20 37.14 27.40 12.20
C ARG A 20 37.18 26.45 10.99
N GLU A 21 38.37 26.13 10.47
CA GLU A 21 38.51 25.14 9.39
C GLU A 21 38.02 23.74 9.81
N ARG A 22 38.28 23.34 11.06
CA ARG A 22 37.81 22.05 11.59
C ARG A 22 36.28 22.02 11.71
N GLN A 23 35.64 23.11 12.11
CA GLN A 23 34.18 23.23 12.16
C GLN A 23 33.57 23.17 10.75
N GLN A 24 34.10 23.92 9.79
CA GLN A 24 33.65 23.88 8.39
C GLN A 24 33.78 22.49 7.77
N ARG A 25 34.88 21.76 8.04
CA ARG A 25 35.05 20.37 7.59
C ARG A 25 34.04 19.41 8.21
N LYS A 26 33.66 19.62 9.47
CA LYS A 26 32.63 18.80 10.13
C LYS A 26 31.25 19.06 9.53
N GLU A 27 30.89 20.31 9.29
CA GLU A 27 29.61 20.70 8.68
C GLU A 27 29.46 20.17 7.25
N THR A 28 30.50 20.31 6.43
CA THR A 28 30.51 19.75 5.07
C THR A 28 30.44 18.21 5.07
N ALA A 29 31.08 17.56 6.04
CA ALA A 29 31.00 16.10 6.21
C ALA A 29 29.60 15.64 6.64
N THR A 30 28.91 16.35 7.54
CA THR A 30 27.54 16.00 7.95
C THR A 30 26.54 16.25 6.82
N GLN A 31 26.68 17.35 6.07
CA GLN A 31 25.84 17.64 4.90
C GLN A 31 26.01 16.59 3.80
N SER A 32 27.24 16.18 3.49
CA SER A 32 27.49 15.14 2.49
C SER A 32 27.02 13.75 2.93
N ARG A 33 27.14 13.41 4.22
CA ARG A 33 26.55 12.19 4.78
C ARG A 33 25.03 12.19 4.70
N GLY A 34 24.39 13.32 5.03
CA GLY A 34 22.94 13.48 4.90
C GLY A 34 22.45 13.33 3.46
N ARG A 35 23.17 13.90 2.49
CA ARG A 35 22.88 13.71 1.06
C ARG A 35 23.03 12.24 0.63
N ARG A 36 24.10 11.56 1.03
CA ARG A 36 24.32 10.14 0.73
C ARG A 36 23.25 9.23 1.35
N LEU A 37 22.84 9.53 2.59
CA LEU A 37 21.79 8.77 3.27
C LEU A 37 20.44 8.92 2.55
N LYS A 38 20.08 10.14 2.13
CA LYS A 38 18.89 10.40 1.31
C LYS A 38 18.95 9.66 -0.02
N ASP A 39 20.12 9.62 -0.65
CA ASP A 39 20.32 8.92 -1.91
C ASP A 39 20.21 7.39 -1.79
N MET A 40 20.54 6.83 -0.63
CA MET A 40 20.38 5.40 -0.35
C MET A 40 18.95 5.02 0.05
N LEU A 41 18.20 5.95 0.65
CA LEU A 41 16.81 5.76 1.05
C LEU A 41 15.80 6.13 -0.06
N ASP A 42 16.28 6.51 -1.25
CA ASP A 42 15.44 6.81 -2.41
C ASP A 42 15.19 5.53 -3.24
N PRO A 43 13.96 4.99 -3.25
CA PRO A 43 13.64 3.78 -3.99
C PRO A 43 13.92 3.90 -5.49
N LEU A 44 13.77 5.09 -6.08
CA LEU A 44 14.04 5.31 -7.50
C LEU A 44 15.53 5.22 -7.81
N LYS A 45 16.40 5.67 -6.90
CA LYS A 45 17.86 5.50 -7.04
C LYS A 45 18.27 4.05 -6.87
N GLU A 46 17.64 3.33 -5.95
CA GLU A 46 17.87 1.90 -5.77
C GLU A 46 17.47 1.11 -7.03
N MET A 47 16.28 1.35 -7.58
CA MET A 47 15.83 0.73 -8.83
C MET A 47 16.76 1.07 -10.01
N LYS A 48 17.16 2.33 -10.17
CA LYS A 48 18.11 2.75 -11.21
C LYS A 48 19.47 2.06 -11.05
N LYS A 49 19.96 1.91 -9.83
CA LYS A 49 21.20 1.19 -9.53
C LYS A 49 21.08 -0.29 -9.89
N ALA A 50 19.98 -0.95 -9.54
CA ALA A 50 19.71 -2.35 -9.87
C ALA A 50 19.65 -2.58 -11.39
N LEU A 51 19.01 -1.68 -12.12
CA LEU A 51 18.96 -1.71 -13.59
C LEU A 51 20.34 -1.44 -14.23
N ALA A 52 21.12 -0.50 -13.69
CA ALA A 52 22.46 -0.16 -14.18
C ALA A 52 23.52 -1.27 -13.96
N VAL A 53 23.25 -2.28 -13.12
CA VAL A 53 24.14 -3.47 -12.98
C VAL A 53 24.22 -4.26 -14.29
N LYS A 54 23.21 -4.16 -15.18
CA LYS A 54 23.20 -4.87 -16.46
C LYS A 54 24.34 -4.41 -17.39
N ASP A 55 24.73 -3.13 -17.34
CA ASP A 55 25.76 -2.56 -18.23
C ASP A 55 27.18 -2.61 -17.64
N ARG A 56 27.32 -2.65 -16.31
CA ARG A 56 28.64 -2.70 -15.64
C ARG A 56 29.26 -4.10 -15.55
N LYS A 57 28.52 -5.15 -15.93
CA LYS A 57 28.96 -6.54 -15.77
C LYS A 57 30.13 -6.91 -16.69
N GLU A 58 30.36 -6.18 -17.77
CA GLU A 58 31.42 -6.52 -18.75
C GLU A 58 32.85 -6.22 -18.26
N ARG A 59 33.04 -5.31 -17.31
CA ARG A 59 34.40 -4.88 -16.91
C ARG A 59 35.05 -5.65 -15.75
N ARG A 60 34.35 -6.59 -15.10
CA ARG A 60 34.89 -7.34 -13.93
C ARG A 60 34.69 -8.85 -13.94
N SER A 61 34.11 -9.44 -14.98
CA SER A 61 33.83 -10.89 -15.01
C SER A 61 34.65 -11.64 -16.07
N LYS A 62 35.97 -11.75 -15.89
CA LYS A 62 36.79 -12.77 -16.57
C LYS A 62 36.93 -14.08 -15.78
N LYS A 63 36.14 -14.31 -14.71
CA LYS A 63 36.24 -15.55 -13.91
C LYS A 63 34.89 -16.13 -13.44
N LYS A 64 33.86 -16.07 -14.27
CA LYS A 64 32.64 -16.89 -14.06
C LYS A 64 31.86 -17.07 -15.37
N GLU A 65 32.52 -17.60 -16.39
CA GLU A 65 31.89 -18.00 -17.65
C GLU A 65 31.96 -19.53 -17.77
N LYS A 66 30.91 -20.20 -17.28
CA LYS A 66 30.37 -21.49 -17.80
C LYS A 66 29.21 -21.91 -16.89
N ARG A 67 28.03 -22.11 -17.48
CA ARG A 67 26.69 -22.21 -16.86
C ARG A 67 26.19 -20.84 -16.41
N ASP A 68 25.67 -19.99 -17.29
CA ASP A 68 24.26 -20.12 -17.67
C ASP A 68 23.96 -19.37 -18.99
N ARG A 69 24.69 -19.72 -20.06
CA ARG A 69 24.25 -19.44 -21.44
C ARG A 69 23.09 -20.40 -21.77
N GLY A 70 21.97 -20.21 -21.10
CA GLY A 70 20.69 -20.83 -21.45
C GLY A 70 19.88 -19.85 -22.29
N GLU A 71 20.05 -19.97 -23.61
CA GLU A 71 18.91 -19.86 -24.53
C GLU A 71 18.29 -18.47 -24.74
N ARG A 72 19.03 -17.61 -25.46
CA ARG A 72 18.39 -16.74 -26.45
C ARG A 72 17.90 -17.63 -27.60
N ARG A 73 16.66 -18.11 -27.52
CA ARG A 73 15.93 -18.61 -28.69
C ARG A 73 14.63 -17.83 -28.79
N SER A 74 14.64 -16.90 -29.75
CA SER A 74 13.44 -16.34 -30.35
C SER A 74 12.72 -17.47 -31.09
N SER A 75 11.70 -18.07 -30.48
CA SER A 75 10.68 -18.86 -31.18
C SER A 75 9.51 -19.23 -30.24
N GLY A 76 8.38 -18.53 -30.40
CA GLY A 76 7.04 -19.14 -30.37
C GLY A 76 6.56 -19.84 -29.09
N GLY A 77 6.78 -19.25 -27.92
CA GLY A 77 6.13 -19.71 -26.69
C GLY A 77 6.12 -18.60 -25.66
N GLU A 78 4.92 -18.21 -25.22
CA GLU A 78 4.68 -17.14 -24.24
C GLU A 78 5.77 -17.16 -23.17
N SER A 79 6.60 -16.10 -23.18
CA SER A 79 7.71 -15.97 -22.27
C SER A 79 7.19 -16.08 -20.83
N SER A 80 7.99 -16.63 -19.90
CA SER A 80 7.57 -16.80 -18.49
C SER A 80 6.96 -15.54 -17.87
N ILE A 81 7.33 -14.35 -18.36
CA ILE A 81 6.76 -13.07 -17.92
C ILE A 81 5.40 -12.74 -18.56
N GLU A 82 5.15 -13.17 -19.79
CA GLU A 82 3.85 -13.04 -20.46
C GLU A 82 2.81 -13.95 -19.80
N ARG A 83 3.22 -15.15 -19.36
CA ARG A 83 2.36 -16.03 -18.56
C ARG A 83 1.89 -15.38 -17.26
N LEU A 84 2.80 -14.72 -16.53
CA LEU A 84 2.45 -13.98 -15.31
C LEU A 84 1.52 -12.80 -15.58
N ARG A 85 1.66 -12.14 -16.75
CA ARG A 85 0.74 -11.08 -17.18
C ARG A 85 -0.64 -11.64 -17.52
N ALA A 86 -0.70 -12.75 -18.25
CA ALA A 86 -1.95 -13.42 -18.61
C ALA A 86 -2.70 -13.91 -17.35
N GLU A 87 -1.98 -14.52 -16.40
CA GLU A 87 -2.55 -14.95 -15.13
C GLU A 87 -3.08 -13.78 -14.30
N ARG A 88 -2.34 -12.66 -14.24
CA ARG A 88 -2.81 -11.44 -13.57
C ARG A 88 -4.11 -10.93 -14.19
N LEU A 89 -4.18 -10.92 -15.52
CA LEU A 89 -5.35 -10.44 -16.26
C LEU A 89 -6.56 -11.36 -16.05
N GLN A 90 -6.34 -12.69 -15.97
CA GLN A 90 -7.37 -13.66 -15.62
C GLN A 90 -7.92 -13.45 -14.21
N ARG A 91 -7.05 -13.30 -13.20
CA ARG A 91 -7.48 -13.03 -11.82
C ARG A 91 -8.28 -11.73 -11.72
N GLU A 92 -7.85 -10.67 -12.40
CA GLU A 92 -8.58 -9.40 -12.43
C GLU A 92 -9.95 -9.54 -13.11
N ALA A 93 -10.06 -10.31 -14.18
CA ALA A 93 -11.33 -10.57 -14.86
C ALA A 93 -12.30 -11.39 -13.99
N GLU A 94 -11.81 -12.39 -13.26
CA GLU A 94 -12.61 -13.17 -12.31
C GLU A 94 -13.10 -12.32 -11.14
N GLU A 95 -12.23 -11.46 -10.59
CA GLU A 95 -12.61 -10.51 -9.53
C GLU A 95 -13.65 -9.50 -10.04
N LYS A 96 -13.44 -8.94 -11.24
CA LYS A 96 -14.44 -8.07 -11.90
C LYS A 96 -15.77 -8.78 -12.11
N ARG A 97 -15.77 -10.06 -12.50
CA ARG A 97 -17.01 -10.84 -12.65
C ARG A 97 -17.70 -11.03 -11.30
N ARG A 98 -16.94 -11.32 -10.24
CA ARG A 98 -17.47 -11.50 -8.88
C ARG A 98 -18.06 -10.20 -8.34
N THR A 99 -17.38 -9.07 -8.51
CA THR A 99 -17.89 -7.77 -8.08
C THR A 99 -19.09 -7.33 -8.90
N GLN A 100 -19.07 -7.54 -10.21
CA GLN A 100 -20.21 -7.25 -11.08
C GLN A 100 -21.44 -8.05 -10.65
N ALA A 101 -21.30 -9.34 -10.35
CA ALA A 101 -22.41 -10.16 -9.87
C ALA A 101 -23.01 -9.65 -8.54
N LEU A 102 -22.19 -9.13 -7.63
CA LEU A 102 -22.67 -8.51 -6.39
C LEU A 102 -23.36 -7.17 -6.63
N LEU A 103 -22.85 -6.37 -7.58
CA LEU A 103 -23.49 -5.12 -7.98
C LEU A 103 -24.84 -5.37 -8.67
N ASP A 104 -24.93 -6.38 -9.53
CA ASP A 104 -26.18 -6.74 -10.20
C ASP A 104 -27.23 -7.29 -9.20
N GLN A 105 -26.79 -8.01 -8.16
CA GLN A 105 -27.64 -8.37 -7.02
C GLN A 105 -28.14 -7.14 -6.26
N LYS A 106 -27.24 -6.19 -5.96
CA LYS A 106 -27.59 -4.94 -5.25
C LYS A 106 -28.52 -4.05 -6.07
N ASN A 107 -28.30 -3.97 -7.38
CA ASN A 107 -29.06 -3.12 -8.30
C ASN A 107 -30.41 -3.76 -8.73
N GLY A 108 -30.72 -4.98 -8.26
CA GLY A 108 -32.01 -5.64 -8.54
C GLY A 108 -32.20 -6.07 -9.99
N THR A 109 -31.14 -6.08 -10.81
CA THR A 109 -31.19 -6.46 -12.23
C THR A 109 -30.92 -7.95 -12.47
N GLY A 110 -30.40 -8.66 -11.46
CA GLY A 110 -30.26 -10.12 -11.45
C GLY A 110 -31.52 -10.81 -10.96
N LYS A 111 -31.95 -11.88 -11.62
CA LYS A 111 -33.11 -12.71 -11.22
C LYS A 111 -33.00 -13.09 -9.74
N GLU A 112 -33.76 -12.39 -8.92
CA GLU A 112 -33.97 -12.59 -7.49
C GLU A 112 -34.68 -13.94 -7.30
N LYS A 113 -33.95 -15.04 -7.46
CA LYS A 113 -34.40 -16.36 -7.02
C LYS A 113 -33.61 -16.73 -5.78
N GLU A 114 -34.29 -16.60 -4.64
CA GLU A 114 -34.10 -17.44 -3.45
C GLU A 114 -32.80 -17.26 -2.67
N ARG A 115 -32.30 -16.03 -2.51
CA ARG A 115 -31.66 -15.73 -1.23
C ARG A 115 -32.75 -15.23 -0.29
N PRO A 116 -32.93 -15.81 0.91
CA PRO A 116 -33.75 -15.16 1.90
C PRO A 116 -33.16 -13.76 2.03
N ARG A 117 -33.95 -12.73 1.71
CA ARG A 117 -33.58 -11.36 2.03
C ARG A 117 -33.09 -11.40 3.47
N GLU A 118 -31.93 -10.82 3.73
CA GLU A 118 -31.55 -10.45 5.09
C GLU A 118 -32.68 -9.52 5.54
N THR A 119 -33.72 -10.12 6.12
CA THR A 119 -34.84 -9.39 6.70
C THR A 119 -34.17 -8.49 7.71
N GLU A 120 -34.32 -7.19 7.51
CA GLU A 120 -33.77 -6.21 8.45
C GLU A 120 -34.19 -6.65 9.86
N GLU A 121 -33.35 -6.44 10.89
CA GLU A 121 -33.64 -6.88 12.26
C GLU A 121 -35.05 -6.46 12.73
N ARG A 122 -35.59 -5.41 12.12
CA ARG A 122 -36.94 -4.86 12.32
C ARG A 122 -38.08 -5.71 11.73
N GLU A 123 -37.84 -6.44 10.65
CA GLU A 123 -38.83 -7.31 10.00
C GLU A 123 -38.89 -8.70 10.63
N MET A 124 -37.87 -9.08 11.40
CA MET A 124 -37.87 -10.34 12.13
C MET A 124 -38.98 -10.36 13.19
N PRO A 125 -39.89 -11.35 13.18
CA PRO A 125 -40.90 -11.49 14.21
C PRO A 125 -40.27 -11.62 15.60
N TYR A 126 -40.82 -10.90 16.58
CA TYR A 126 -40.34 -10.95 17.96
C TYR A 126 -40.50 -12.36 18.55
N ASN A 127 -39.58 -12.78 19.43
CA ASN A 127 -39.66 -14.08 20.09
C ASN A 127 -40.83 -14.11 21.10
N SER A 128 -41.79 -15.01 20.84
CA SER A 128 -43.02 -15.15 21.64
C SER A 128 -42.81 -15.68 23.05
N ALA A 129 -41.65 -16.28 23.37
CA ALA A 129 -41.33 -16.78 24.70
C ALA A 129 -41.13 -15.65 25.73
N TYR A 130 -40.63 -14.50 25.29
CA TYR A 130 -40.30 -13.38 26.17
C TYR A 130 -41.35 -12.28 26.14
N PHE A 131 -41.94 -12.00 24.96
CA PHE A 131 -42.95 -10.94 24.79
C PHE A 131 -44.09 -11.41 23.86
N PRO A 132 -45.03 -12.21 24.39
CA PRO A 132 -46.13 -12.76 23.60
C PRO A 132 -47.07 -11.68 23.04
N GLU A 133 -47.16 -10.51 23.67
CA GLU A 133 -47.99 -9.39 23.19
C GLU A 133 -47.48 -8.79 21.88
N LEU A 134 -46.16 -8.77 21.68
CA LEU A 134 -45.53 -8.26 20.45
C LEU A 134 -45.54 -9.29 19.32
N ALA A 135 -45.35 -10.56 19.65
CA ALA A 135 -45.29 -11.65 18.67
C ALA A 135 -46.68 -12.06 18.16
N ARG A 136 -47.72 -11.95 18.99
CA ARG A 136 -49.09 -12.30 18.60
C ARG A 136 -49.67 -11.16 17.76
N LYS A 137 -49.82 -11.40 16.44
CA LYS A 137 -50.70 -10.56 15.61
C LYS A 137 -52.10 -10.61 16.23
N ARG A 138 -52.55 -9.50 16.82
CA ARG A 138 -53.93 -9.31 17.28
C ARG A 138 -54.84 -9.66 16.10
N GLN A 139 -55.52 -10.80 16.18
CA GLN A 139 -56.67 -11.08 15.33
C GLN A 139 -57.63 -9.93 15.60
N ARG A 140 -57.89 -9.09 14.60
CA ARG A 140 -58.85 -8.01 14.71
C ARG A 140 -60.21 -8.65 14.96
N LYS A 141 -60.56 -8.83 16.24
CA LYS A 141 -61.91 -9.12 16.69
C LYS A 141 -62.51 -7.76 17.00
N ASP A 142 -63.19 -7.22 15.99
CA ASP A 142 -64.18 -6.14 16.07
C ASP A 142 -63.78 -4.95 16.97
N ARG A 143 -62.76 -4.21 16.55
CA ARG A 143 -62.37 -2.95 17.20
C ARG A 143 -63.18 -1.75 16.65
N ASP A 144 -64.49 -1.90 16.54
CA ASP A 144 -65.42 -0.78 16.25
C ASP A 144 -66.67 -0.76 17.14
N ALA A 145 -66.77 -1.64 18.16
CA ALA A 145 -67.90 -1.62 19.13
C ALA A 145 -67.90 -0.42 20.12
N TRP A 146 -66.97 0.53 19.97
CA TRP A 146 -66.88 1.74 20.81
C TRP A 146 -67.21 3.04 20.05
N ARG A 147 -67.47 2.98 18.73
CA ARG A 147 -67.83 4.18 17.94
C ARG A 147 -69.33 4.40 17.80
N ASP A 148 -70.16 3.37 17.98
CA ASP A 148 -71.62 3.45 17.83
C ASP A 148 -72.32 3.39 19.19
N GLY A 149 -72.04 4.38 20.04
CA GLY A 149 -72.55 4.48 21.41
C GLY A 149 -73.23 5.82 21.67
N ILE A 150 -74.50 5.88 21.26
CA ILE A 150 -75.58 6.77 21.69
C ILE A 150 -75.39 7.29 23.14
N PHE A 151 -75.26 8.61 23.29
CA PHE A 151 -75.72 9.42 24.43
C PHE A 151 -76.12 10.80 23.91
#